data_AF-A0A838DBL1-F1
#
_entry.id   AF-A0A838DBL1-F1
#
_cell.length_a   1.000
_cell.length_b   1.000
_cell.length_c   1.000
_cell.angle_alpha   90.00
_cell.angle_beta   90.00
_cell.angle_gamma   90.00
#
_symmetry.space_group_name_H-M   'P 1'
#
loop_
_entity.id
_entity.type
_entity.pdbx_description
1 polymer ?
#
loop_
_entity_poly.entity_id
_entity_poly.type
_entity_poly.pdbx_seq_one_letter_code
_entity_poly.pdbx_strand_id
1 'polypeptide(L)'
;MKTTIDIPEQLYRRAKIRAVELGSSLKALVLTALEEELGKDPGKTEPRPLYFARRKLLPEYEALLQAGAFREGADSAEIVSQERDAG
;
A
#
# COMPACT_ATOMS: atom_id res chain seq x y z
N MET A 1 12.46 -29.76 9.47
CA MET A 1 12.63 -29.51 10.92
C MET A 1 11.28 -29.37 11.59
N LYS A 2 11.18 -29.63 12.90
CA LYS A 2 9.97 -29.37 13.70
C LYS A 2 10.16 -28.04 14.42
N THR A 3 9.29 -27.08 14.16
CA THR A 3 9.30 -25.76 14.80
C THR A 3 8.05 -25.64 15.65
N THR A 4 8.21 -25.18 16.88
CA THR A 4 7.10 -24.87 17.80
C THR A 4 6.92 -23.35 17.82
N ILE A 5 5.69 -22.89 17.67
CA ILE A 5 5.34 -21.47 17.67
C ILE A 5 4.18 -21.30 18.65
N ASP A 6 4.32 -20.37 19.58
CA ASP A 6 3.26 -20.02 20.52
C ASP A 6 2.27 -19.05 19.85
N ILE A 7 1.02 -19.49 19.71
CA ILE A 7 -0.04 -18.71 19.05
C ILE A 7 -1.10 -18.38 20.10
N PRO A 8 -1.45 -17.10 20.30
CA PRO A 8 -2.56 -16.72 21.19
C PRO A 8 -3.86 -17.46 20.83
N GLU A 9 -4.60 -17.91 21.84
CA GLU A 9 -5.81 -18.73 21.69
C GLU A 9 -6.84 -18.12 20.72
N GLN A 10 -7.01 -16.79 20.74
CA GLN A 10 -7.92 -16.09 19.83
C GLN A 10 -7.50 -16.22 18.35
N LEU A 11 -6.19 -16.12 18.06
CA LEU A 11 -5.66 -16.27 16.71
C LEU A 11 -5.74 -17.73 16.26
N TYR A 12 -5.43 -18.67 17.16
CA TYR A 12 -5.53 -20.09 16.89
C TYR A 12 -6.95 -20.51 16.52
N ARG A 13 -7.98 -20.02 17.23
CA ARG A 13 -9.39 -20.27 16.88
C ARG A 13 -9.76 -19.75 15.51
N ARG A 14 -9.41 -18.49 15.21
CA ARG A 14 -9.69 -17.88 13.90
C ARG A 14 -9.00 -18.62 12.77
N ALA A 15 -7.74 -19.01 12.95
CA ALA A 15 -7.00 -19.79 11.97
C ALA A 15 -7.63 -21.17 11.74
N LYS A 16 -8.12 -21.83 12.81
CA LYS A 16 -8.83 -23.11 12.69
C LYS A 16 -10.14 -23.00 11.91
N ILE A 17 -10.96 -21.99 12.23
CA ILE A 17 -12.20 -21.73 11.48
C ILE A 17 -11.87 -21.54 10.01
N ARG A 18 -10.83 -20.74 9.71
CA ARG A 18 -10.46 -20.44 8.34
C ARG A 18 -9.90 -21.64 7.58
N ALA A 19 -9.17 -22.52 8.25
CA ALA A 19 -8.70 -23.78 7.69
C ALA A 19 -9.88 -24.70 7.30
N VAL A 20 -10.91 -24.79 8.15
CA VAL A 20 -12.12 -25.58 7.89
C VAL A 20 -12.90 -25.01 6.70
N GLU A 21 -13.09 -23.69 6.64
CA GLU A 21 -13.80 -23.04 5.52
C GLU A 21 -13.10 -23.25 4.18
N LEU A 22 -11.77 -23.33 4.19
CA LEU A 22 -10.94 -23.60 3.00
C LEU A 22 -10.76 -25.10 2.72
N GLY A 23 -11.29 -26.00 3.57
CA GLY A 23 -11.11 -27.45 3.43
C GLY A 23 -9.66 -27.92 3.57
N SER A 24 -8.82 -27.15 4.26
CA SER A 24 -7.38 -27.39 4.39
C SER A 24 -6.96 -27.63 5.83
N SER A 25 -5.76 -28.18 6.02
CA SER A 25 -5.19 -28.32 7.37
C SER A 25 -4.65 -26.99 7.88
N LEU A 26 -4.68 -26.80 9.21
CA LEU A 26 -4.08 -25.61 9.84
C LEU A 26 -2.60 -25.43 9.47
N LYS A 27 -1.86 -26.55 9.35
CA LYS A 27 -0.45 -26.53 8.90
C LYS A 27 -0.32 -25.97 7.49
N ALA A 28 -1.16 -26.43 6.56
CA ALA A 28 -1.14 -25.94 5.18
C ALA A 28 -1.45 -24.43 5.14
N LEU A 29 -2.48 -23.99 5.87
CA LEU A 29 -2.85 -22.57 5.96
C LEU A 29 -1.70 -21.69 6.50
N VAL A 30 -0.97 -22.16 7.51
CA VAL A 30 0.17 -21.42 8.06
C VAL A 30 1.33 -21.38 7.07
N LEU A 31 1.61 -22.48 6.36
CA LEU A 31 2.68 -22.52 5.35
C LEU A 31 2.37 -21.60 4.16
N THR A 32 1.15 -21.64 3.62
CA THR A 32 0.75 -20.77 2.51
C THR A 32 0.80 -19.30 2.91
N ALA A 33 0.34 -18.96 4.12
CA ALA A 33 0.42 -17.58 4.61
C ALA A 33 1.87 -17.11 4.78
N LEU A 34 2.77 -17.98 5.23
CA LEU A 34 4.20 -17.66 5.33
C LEU A 34 4.85 -17.48 3.96
N GLU A 35 4.53 -18.32 2.99
CA GLU A 35 5.00 -18.19 1.61
C GLU A 35 4.52 -16.89 0.97
N GLU A 36 3.25 -16.52 1.18
CA GLU A 36 2.69 -15.26 0.71
C GLU A 36 3.37 -14.05 1.34
N GLU A 37 3.59 -14.06 2.65
CA GLU A 37 4.23 -12.93 3.35
C GLU A 37 5.72 -12.82 3.02
N LEU A 38 6.44 -13.93 2.84
CA LEU A 38 7.85 -13.91 2.41
C LEU A 38 7.99 -13.49 0.94
N GLY A 39 6.99 -13.76 0.10
CA GLY A 39 6.95 -13.32 -1.30
C GLY A 39 6.52 -11.86 -1.47
N LYS A 40 5.92 -11.23 -0.44
CA LYS A 40 5.59 -9.81 -0.45
C LYS A 40 6.85 -9.00 -0.15
N ASP A 41 7.24 -8.19 -1.12
CA ASP A 41 8.29 -7.21 -0.96
C ASP A 41 7.84 -6.16 0.09
N PRO A 42 8.49 -6.04 1.26
CA PRO A 42 8.05 -5.14 2.34
C PRO A 42 8.07 -3.65 1.90
N GLY A 43 8.75 -3.32 0.80
CA GLY A 43 8.76 -1.99 0.19
C GLY A 43 7.52 -1.65 -0.66
N LYS A 44 6.67 -2.63 -1.01
CA LYS A 44 5.42 -2.43 -1.75
C LYS A 44 4.22 -2.40 -0.83
N THR A 45 4.27 -1.55 0.21
CA THR A 45 3.01 -1.05 0.77
C THR A 45 2.47 -0.07 -0.25
N GLU A 46 1.53 -0.51 -1.10
CA GLU A 46 0.80 0.45 -1.95
C GLU A 46 0.25 1.53 -1.03
N PRO A 47 0.62 2.81 -1.22
CA PRO A 47 0.10 3.87 -0.39
C PRO A 47 -1.40 3.84 -0.55
N ARG A 48 -2.12 3.61 0.57
CA ARG A 48 -3.58 3.62 0.58
C ARG A 48 -3.99 4.93 -0.11
N PRO A 49 -4.69 4.87 -1.26
CA PRO A 49 -4.93 6.06 -2.06
C PRO A 49 -5.66 7.08 -1.20
N LEU A 50 -5.03 8.22 -1.00
CA LEU A 50 -5.57 9.29 -0.19
C LEU A 50 -6.92 9.72 -0.79
N TYR A 51 -7.88 10.09 0.06
CA TYR A 51 -9.26 10.40 -0.36
C TYR A 51 -9.32 11.39 -1.55
N PHE A 52 -8.38 12.35 -1.59
CA PHE A 52 -8.30 13.34 -2.65
C PHE A 52 -7.86 12.80 -4.02
N ALA A 53 -7.16 11.66 -4.08
CA ALA A 53 -6.71 11.05 -5.34
C ALA A 53 -7.87 10.52 -6.21
N ARG A 54 -9.06 10.35 -5.63
CA ARG A 54 -10.27 9.89 -6.34
C ARG A 54 -11.17 11.02 -6.82
N ARG A 55 -10.84 12.28 -6.50
CA ARG A 55 -11.69 13.42 -6.84
C ARG A 55 -11.47 13.78 -8.31
N LYS A 56 -12.57 13.95 -9.05
CA LYS A 56 -12.53 14.51 -10.40
C LYS A 56 -12.21 16.00 -10.30
N LEU A 57 -11.40 16.49 -11.22
CA LEU A 57 -11.17 17.92 -11.36
C LEU A 57 -12.46 18.61 -11.81
N LEU A 58 -12.56 19.91 -11.50
CA LEU A 58 -13.62 20.74 -12.08
C LEU A 58 -13.36 20.90 -13.58
N PRO A 59 -14.39 20.85 -14.44
CA PRO A 59 -14.21 20.92 -15.89
C PRO A 59 -13.45 22.17 -16.35
N GLU A 60 -13.71 23.31 -15.72
CA GLU A 60 -13.03 24.58 -16.01
C GLU A 60 -11.54 24.52 -15.64
N TYR A 61 -11.21 23.89 -14.51
CA TYR A 61 -9.83 23.73 -14.07
C TYR A 61 -9.05 22.76 -14.97
N GLU A 62 -9.69 21.66 -15.41
CA GLU A 62 -9.12 20.72 -16.37
C GLU A 62 -8.83 21.40 -17.72
N ALA A 63 -9.74 22.25 -18.21
CA ALA A 63 -9.54 23.03 -19.42
C ALA A 63 -8.37 24.01 -19.29
N LEU A 64 -8.24 24.70 -18.15
CA LEU A 64 -7.12 25.61 -17.87
C LEU A 64 -5.78 24.87 -17.79
N LEU A 65 -5.75 23.68 -17.18
CA LEU A 65 -4.55 22.84 -17.15
C LEU A 65 -4.14 22.39 -18.56
N GLN A 66 -5.09 21.93 -19.38
CA GLN A 66 -4.82 21.53 -20.77
C GLN A 66 -4.38 22.71 -21.64
N ALA A 67 -4.94 23.89 -21.40
CA ALA A 67 -4.54 25.14 -22.05
C ALA A 67 -3.16 25.65 -21.59
N GLY A 68 -2.52 24.98 -20.61
CA GLY A 68 -1.19 25.36 -20.13
C GLY A 68 -1.18 26.64 -19.30
N ALA A 69 -2.33 27.06 -18.75
CA ALA A 69 -2.48 28.33 -18.03
C ALA A 69 -1.57 28.49 -16.80
N PHE A 70 -1.05 27.38 -16.27
CA PHE A 70 -0.18 27.34 -15.09
C PHE A 70 1.27 26.94 -15.40
N ARG A 71 1.67 26.95 -16.68
CA ARG A 71 3.06 26.64 -17.10
C ARG A 71 3.98 27.86 -17.14
N GLU A 72 3.44 29.06 -16.91
CA GLU A 72 4.24 30.28 -16.86
C GLU A 72 4.68 30.59 -15.43
N GLY A 73 5.99 30.59 -15.22
CA GLY A 73 6.65 30.76 -13.93
C GLY A 73 7.62 29.62 -13.65
N ALA A 74 8.74 29.92 -12.98
CA ALA A 74 9.60 28.88 -12.46
C ALA A 74 8.80 28.03 -11.47
N ASP A 75 8.87 26.71 -11.60
CA ASP A 75 8.17 25.80 -10.69
C ASP A 75 8.63 26.12 -9.27
N SER A 76 7.71 26.62 -8.45
CA SER A 76 8.01 26.96 -7.05
C SER A 76 8.59 25.77 -6.29
N ALA A 77 8.27 24.52 -6.69
CA ALA A 77 8.88 23.32 -6.12
C ALA A 77 10.34 23.15 -6.56
N GLU A 78 10.70 23.52 -7.79
CA GLU A 78 12.09 23.54 -8.24
C GLU A 78 12.89 24.62 -7.53
N ILE A 79 12.36 25.84 -7.40
CA ILE A 79 13.04 26.94 -6.70
C ILE A 79 13.33 26.55 -5.24
N VAL A 80 12.33 26.03 -4.52
CA VAL A 80 12.48 25.62 -3.12
C VAL A 80 13.45 24.44 -2.99
N SER A 81 13.48 23.52 -3.96
CA SER A 81 14.43 22.41 -3.97
C SER A 81 15.86 22.90 -4.18
N GLN A 82 16.07 23.82 -5.12
CA GLN A 82 17.37 24.43 -5.39
C GLN A 82 17.91 25.23 -4.19
N GLU A 83 17.06 26.01 -3.51
CA GLU A 83 17.45 26.74 -2.30
C GLU A 83 17.85 25.80 -1.16
N ARG A 84 17.15 24.67 -0.99
CA ARG A 84 17.46 23.70 0.06
C ARG A 84 18.78 22.97 -0.20
N ASP A 85 19.05 22.59 -1.44
CA ASP A 85 20.23 21.79 -1.79
C ASP A 85 21.51 22.64 -1.91
N ALA A 86 21.40 23.97 -1.90
CA ALA A 86 22.52 24.92 -1.97
C ALA A 86 23.03 25.44 -0.61
N GLY A 87 22.43 25.03 0.51
CA GLY A 87 22.82 25.40 1.89
C GLY A 87 23.38 24.23 2.68
#